data_AF-A0A3P7K149-F1
#
_entry.id   AF-A0A3P7K149-F1
#
_cell.length_a   1.000
_cell.length_b   1.000
_cell.length_c   1.000
_cell.angle_alpha   90.00
_cell.angle_beta   90.00
_cell.angle_gamma   90.00
#
_symmetry.space_group_name_H-M   'P 1'
#
loop_
_entity.id
_entity.type
_entity.pdbx_description
1 polymer ?
#
loop_
_entity_poly.entity_id
_entity_poly.type
_entity_poly.pdbx_seq_one_letter_code
_entity_poly.pdbx_strand_id
1 'polypeptide(L)'
;ISNPCADGEPATGNDGQYLICSATGPNICPVGYWCHVGADIAASLCCPGAQNPCILPVAEGIGSITIPRWYYDRRLRQCATFTYTGYGGNQNNFQTLKECREKCPELVNPCSMGDPAESQDGNILQCTALHPQCPPSYFCNIGATFETSVCCPSFGQPCLSPLAIGTGNASLN
;
A
#
# COMPACT_ATOMS: atom_id res chain seq x y z
N ILE A 1 14.82 0.97 -27.76
CA ILE A 1 14.27 0.66 -26.42
C ILE A 1 12.87 1.26 -26.40
N SER A 2 11.85 0.47 -26.07
CA SER A 2 10.47 0.98 -26.01
C SER A 2 10.26 1.78 -24.72
N ASN A 3 9.49 2.87 -24.79
CA ASN A 3 9.15 3.69 -23.64
C ASN A 3 8.30 2.86 -22.64
N PRO A 4 8.78 2.61 -21.40
CA PRO A 4 8.05 1.86 -20.40
C PRO A 4 7.12 2.72 -19.53
N CYS A 5 7.18 4.05 -19.66
CA CYS A 5 6.37 4.95 -18.87
C CYS A 5 4.90 4.90 -19.29
N ALA A 6 3.99 4.93 -18.31
CA ALA A 6 2.56 5.01 -18.58
C ALA A 6 2.19 6.35 -19.23
N ASP A 7 2.83 7.42 -18.76
CA ASP A 7 2.62 8.79 -19.21
C ASP A 7 3.98 9.47 -19.40
N GLY A 8 4.12 10.25 -20.48
CA GLY A 8 5.32 11.01 -20.80
C GLY A 8 6.51 10.16 -21.25
N GLU A 9 7.67 10.82 -21.40
CA GLU A 9 8.92 10.20 -21.86
C GLU A 9 9.89 9.96 -20.69
N PRO A 10 10.75 8.92 -20.75
CA PRO A 10 11.75 8.67 -19.73
C PRO A 10 12.75 9.83 -19.63
N ALA A 11 13.28 10.08 -18.44
CA ALA A 11 14.32 11.08 -18.25
C ALA A 11 15.55 10.74 -19.11
N THR A 12 16.14 11.77 -19.73
CA THR A 12 17.37 11.65 -20.51
C THR A 12 18.56 12.31 -19.80
N GLY A 13 19.73 11.71 -19.91
CA GLY A 13 21.00 12.30 -19.49
C GLY A 13 21.51 13.38 -20.46
N ASN A 14 22.69 13.93 -20.16
CA ASN A 14 23.33 14.97 -20.97
C ASN A 14 23.77 14.49 -22.36
N ASP A 15 23.91 13.17 -22.53
CA ASP A 15 24.23 12.49 -23.78
C ASP A 15 22.99 12.14 -24.62
N GLY A 16 21.79 12.51 -24.14
CA GLY A 16 20.52 12.18 -24.77
C GLY A 16 20.08 10.73 -24.57
N GLN A 17 20.79 9.92 -23.78
CA GLN A 17 20.39 8.55 -23.47
C GLN A 17 19.41 8.49 -22.30
N TYR A 18 18.51 7.52 -22.30
CA TYR A 18 17.59 7.31 -21.19
C TYR A 18 18.31 6.92 -19.90
N LEU A 19 17.88 7.51 -18.79
CA LEU A 19 18.40 7.19 -17.47
C LEU A 19 17.81 5.88 -16.97
N ILE A 20 18.68 4.87 -16.87
CA ILE A 20 18.37 3.56 -16.30
C ILE A 20 18.39 3.64 -14.78
N CYS A 21 17.45 2.96 -14.14
CA CYS A 21 17.32 2.92 -12.70
C CYS A 21 17.11 1.50 -12.15
N SER A 22 17.24 1.36 -10.83
CA SER A 22 16.98 0.10 -10.12
C SER A 22 16.44 0.38 -8.71
N ALA A 23 15.82 -0.61 -8.07
CA ALA A 23 15.24 -0.46 -6.74
C ALA A 23 16.27 -0.33 -5.60
N THR A 24 17.55 -0.64 -5.84
CA THR A 24 18.56 -0.80 -4.78
C THR A 24 19.56 0.36 -4.66
N GLY A 25 19.34 1.51 -5.29
CA GLY A 25 20.27 2.65 -5.26
C GLY A 25 19.61 3.97 -4.84
N PRO A 26 20.21 4.77 -3.93
CA PRO A 26 19.69 6.09 -3.58
C PRO A 26 19.90 7.11 -4.72
N ASN A 27 18.84 7.88 -5.03
CA ASN A 27 18.81 9.03 -5.96
C ASN A 27 19.17 8.77 -7.44
N ILE A 28 18.57 7.75 -8.07
CA ILE A 28 18.84 7.50 -9.50
C ILE A 28 18.03 8.43 -10.43
N CYS A 29 16.82 8.81 -10.03
CA CYS A 29 15.94 9.59 -10.89
C CYS A 29 15.90 11.08 -10.49
N PRO A 30 15.85 12.00 -11.48
CA PRO A 30 15.75 13.43 -11.23
C PRO A 30 14.43 13.80 -10.54
N VAL A 31 14.36 15.01 -9.98
CA VAL A 31 13.15 15.51 -9.30
C VAL A 31 11.95 15.44 -10.24
N GLY A 32 10.82 14.93 -9.74
CA GLY A 32 9.60 14.70 -10.52
C GLY A 32 9.57 13.37 -11.28
N TYR A 33 10.67 12.62 -11.27
CA TYR A 33 10.76 11.29 -11.85
C TYR A 33 10.88 10.21 -10.77
N TRP A 34 10.37 9.03 -11.08
CA TRP A 34 10.42 7.84 -10.24
C TRP A 34 11.02 6.68 -11.04
N CYS A 35 11.55 5.70 -10.33
CA CYS A 35 12.15 4.54 -10.98
C CYS A 35 11.07 3.52 -11.36
N HIS A 36 10.76 3.42 -12.66
CA HIS A 36 9.98 2.32 -13.18
C HIS A 36 10.84 1.06 -13.20
N VAL A 37 10.37 -0.03 -12.60
CA VAL A 37 11.08 -1.32 -12.62
C VAL A 37 10.35 -2.28 -13.55
N GLY A 38 10.86 -2.45 -14.76
CA GLY A 38 10.28 -3.31 -15.79
C GLY A 38 10.63 -4.79 -15.65
N ALA A 39 10.45 -5.54 -16.74
CA ALA A 39 10.79 -6.96 -16.83
C ALA A 39 12.31 -7.24 -16.79
N ASP A 40 13.09 -6.27 -17.25
CA ASP A 40 14.54 -6.31 -17.30
C ASP A 40 15.12 -4.92 -17.02
N ILE A 41 16.45 -4.82 -17.04
CA ILE A 41 17.16 -3.56 -16.79
C ILE A 41 16.90 -2.51 -17.89
N ALA A 42 16.63 -2.93 -19.13
CA ALA A 42 16.39 -2.02 -20.24
C ALA A 42 14.99 -1.38 -20.18
N ALA A 43 14.04 -2.06 -19.55
CA ALA A 43 12.71 -1.55 -19.21
C ALA A 43 12.68 -0.84 -17.84
N SER A 44 13.82 -0.72 -17.16
CA SER A 44 13.93 -0.05 -15.86
C SER A 44 14.45 1.38 -16.01
N LEU A 45 13.56 2.33 -16.27
CA LEU A 45 13.89 3.72 -16.60
C LEU A 45 13.24 4.71 -15.64
N CYS A 46 13.78 5.93 -15.58
CA CYS A 46 13.16 7.01 -14.81
C CYS A 46 11.95 7.59 -15.55
N CYS A 47 10.74 7.36 -15.02
CA CYS A 47 9.48 7.84 -15.59
C CYS A 47 8.97 9.08 -14.85
N PRO A 48 8.29 10.02 -15.54
CA PRO A 48 7.81 11.24 -14.92
C PRO A 48 6.59 10.98 -14.03
N GLY A 49 6.18 11.99 -13.28
CA GLY A 49 4.96 11.95 -12.46
C GLY A 49 5.16 11.30 -11.10
N ALA A 50 6.32 11.52 -10.47
CA ALA A 50 6.59 11.01 -9.14
C ALA A 50 5.54 11.49 -8.12
N GLN A 51 4.82 10.55 -7.53
CA GLN A 51 3.79 10.73 -6.51
C GLN A 51 4.04 9.79 -5.32
N ASN A 52 3.13 9.80 -4.34
CA ASN A 52 3.17 8.87 -3.22
C ASN A 52 2.60 7.51 -3.69
N PRO A 53 3.38 6.41 -3.67
CA PRO A 53 2.91 5.10 -4.12
C PRO A 53 1.73 4.56 -3.31
N CYS A 54 1.61 4.94 -2.03
CA CYS A 54 0.62 4.39 -1.11
C CYS A 54 -0.81 4.92 -1.34
N ILE A 55 -0.97 5.92 -2.22
CA ILE A 55 -2.28 6.47 -2.60
C ILE A 55 -2.66 6.14 -4.04
N LEU A 56 -1.73 5.59 -4.81
CA LEU A 56 -1.95 5.27 -6.22
C LEU A 56 -2.73 3.94 -6.34
N PRO A 57 -3.63 3.81 -7.32
CA PRO A 57 -4.30 2.54 -7.59
C PRO A 57 -3.28 1.50 -8.09
N VAL A 58 -3.64 0.22 -8.01
CA VAL A 58 -2.87 -0.84 -8.70
C VAL A 58 -2.92 -0.59 -10.20
N ALA A 59 -1.79 -0.79 -10.88
CA ALA A 59 -1.69 -0.66 -12.33
C ALA A 59 -0.97 -1.89 -12.90
N GLU A 60 -1.75 -2.80 -13.50
CA GLU A 60 -1.23 -4.04 -14.10
C GLU A 60 -0.28 -3.76 -15.27
N GLY A 61 -0.45 -2.61 -15.93
CA GLY A 61 0.35 -2.18 -17.06
C GLY A 61 -0.19 -2.73 -18.39
N ILE A 62 0.67 -2.69 -19.39
CA ILE A 62 0.48 -3.24 -20.73
C ILE A 62 1.65 -4.18 -21.07
N GLY A 63 1.41 -5.15 -21.94
CA GLY A 63 2.41 -6.13 -22.34
C GLY A 63 1.85 -7.56 -22.27
N SER A 64 2.76 -8.53 -22.36
CA SER A 64 2.42 -9.96 -22.42
C SER A 64 3.22 -10.80 -21.42
N ILE A 65 4.03 -10.16 -20.57
CA ILE A 65 4.82 -10.83 -19.55
C ILE A 65 3.96 -10.94 -18.28
N THR A 66 4.23 -11.92 -17.42
CA THR A 66 3.56 -12.08 -16.14
C THR A 66 4.61 -11.99 -15.05
N ILE A 67 4.65 -10.88 -14.32
CA ILE A 67 5.64 -10.63 -13.27
C ILE A 67 4.90 -10.47 -11.94
N PRO A 68 5.15 -11.33 -10.94
CA PRO A 68 4.56 -11.16 -9.62
C PRO A 68 5.18 -9.92 -8.96
N ARG A 69 4.32 -9.00 -8.52
CA ARG A 69 4.72 -7.77 -7.84
C ARG A 69 3.86 -7.55 -6.60
N TRP A 70 4.32 -6.66 -5.73
CA TRP A 70 3.59 -6.22 -4.56
C TRP A 70 3.03 -4.83 -4.80
N TYR A 71 1.80 -4.58 -4.34
CA TYR A 71 1.21 -3.25 -4.29
C TYR A 71 0.64 -3.03 -2.90
N TYR A 72 0.51 -1.78 -2.51
CA TYR A 72 -0.20 -1.38 -1.31
C TYR A 72 -1.69 -1.25 -1.62
N ASP A 73 -2.49 -2.15 -1.05
CA ASP A 73 -3.94 -2.04 -1.06
C ASP A 73 -4.35 -1.02 0.00
N ARG A 74 -4.72 0.19 -0.44
CA ARG A 74 -5.14 1.27 0.45
C ARG A 74 -6.38 0.92 1.28
N ARG A 75 -7.25 0.06 0.74
CA ARG A 75 -8.49 -0.36 1.38
C ARG A 75 -8.18 -1.26 2.57
N LEU A 76 -7.33 -2.28 2.34
CA LEU A 76 -6.87 -3.19 3.39
C LEU A 76 -5.75 -2.60 4.26
N ARG A 77 -5.15 -1.49 3.83
CA ARG A 77 -3.92 -0.90 4.39
C ARG A 77 -2.80 -1.92 4.56
N GLN A 78 -2.64 -2.77 3.56
CA GLN A 78 -1.71 -3.90 3.56
C GLN A 78 -1.06 -4.07 2.19
N CYS A 79 0.14 -4.63 2.19
CA CYS A 79 0.81 -5.01 0.96
C CYS A 79 0.26 -6.36 0.46
N ALA A 80 -0.28 -6.35 -0.76
CA ALA A 80 -0.82 -7.52 -1.44
C ALA A 80 -0.07 -7.80 -2.75
N THR A 81 -0.26 -8.99 -3.33
CA THR A 81 0.35 -9.34 -4.61
C THR A 81 -0.57 -9.02 -5.78
N PHE A 82 0.02 -8.65 -6.91
CA PHE A 82 -0.69 -8.50 -8.18
C PHE A 82 0.21 -8.96 -9.34
N THR A 83 -0.40 -9.10 -10.52
CA THR A 83 0.31 -9.44 -11.74
C THR A 83 0.63 -8.18 -12.53
N TYR A 84 1.92 -7.98 -12.81
CA TYR A 84 2.43 -6.87 -13.60
C TYR A 84 2.86 -7.34 -15.00
N THR A 85 2.53 -6.57 -16.05
CA THR A 85 2.70 -7.01 -17.44
C THR A 85 3.95 -6.49 -18.17
N GLY A 86 4.77 -5.68 -17.49
CA GLY A 86 6.14 -5.36 -17.91
C GLY A 86 6.38 -3.91 -18.39
N TYR A 87 5.37 -3.24 -18.95
CA TYR A 87 5.42 -1.83 -19.37
C TYR A 87 4.18 -1.09 -18.90
N GLY A 88 4.27 0.23 -18.73
CA GLY A 88 3.15 1.02 -18.18
C GLY A 88 2.87 0.60 -16.74
N GLY A 89 2.34 1.49 -15.92
CA GLY A 89 2.23 1.23 -14.49
C GLY A 89 2.56 2.49 -13.70
N ASN A 90 2.59 2.35 -12.39
CA ASN A 90 2.87 3.45 -11.49
C ASN A 90 3.74 2.98 -10.33
N GLN A 91 4.02 3.88 -9.39
CA GLN A 91 4.93 3.63 -8.27
C GLN A 91 4.36 2.65 -7.23
N ASN A 92 3.07 2.33 -7.28
CA ASN A 92 2.46 1.30 -6.43
C ASN A 92 2.75 -0.10 -6.98
N ASN A 93 4.04 -0.39 -7.16
CA ASN A 93 4.58 -1.61 -7.75
C ASN A 93 5.97 -1.86 -7.17
N PHE A 94 6.04 -2.79 -6.22
CA PHE A 94 7.23 -3.12 -5.46
C PHE A 94 7.71 -4.54 -5.81
N GLN A 95 9.02 -4.76 -5.80
CA GLN A 95 9.60 -6.08 -6.09
C GLN A 95 9.43 -7.03 -4.91
N THR A 96 9.39 -6.50 -3.69
CA THR A 96 9.33 -7.30 -2.47
C THR A 96 8.29 -6.76 -1.48
N LEU A 97 7.76 -7.65 -0.65
CA LEU A 97 6.89 -7.29 0.46
C LEU A 97 7.57 -6.30 1.42
N LYS A 98 8.88 -6.48 1.67
CA LYS A 98 9.67 -5.60 2.53
C LYS A 98 9.70 -4.18 1.99
N GLU A 99 9.99 -4.01 0.70
CA GLU A 99 10.01 -2.69 0.05
C GLU A 99 8.65 -1.99 0.15
N CYS A 100 7.56 -2.72 -0.11
CA CYS A 100 6.21 -2.19 0.03
C CYS A 100 5.94 -1.70 1.47
N ARG A 101 6.27 -2.52 2.48
CA ARG A 101 6.06 -2.19 3.90
C ARG A 101 6.92 -1.03 4.41
N GLU A 102 8.13 -0.90 3.88
CA GLU A 102 9.02 0.22 4.22
C GLU A 102 8.53 1.53 3.62
N LYS A 103 7.89 1.48 2.45
CA LYS A 103 7.34 2.67 1.76
C LYS A 103 5.95 3.04 2.23
N CYS A 104 5.11 2.05 2.49
CA CYS A 104 3.71 2.20 2.85
C CYS A 104 3.43 1.60 4.22
N PRO A 105 3.05 2.42 5.21
CA PRO A 105 2.79 1.93 6.56
C PRO A 105 1.59 1.01 6.56
N GLU A 106 1.80 -0.25 6.96
CA GLU A 106 0.69 -1.18 7.16
C GLU A 106 -0.08 -0.81 8.43
N LEU A 107 -1.41 -0.85 8.35
CA LEU A 107 -2.21 -0.88 9.55
C LEU A 107 -2.08 -2.27 10.16
N VAL A 108 -1.53 -2.36 11.38
CA VAL A 108 -1.68 -3.57 12.19
C VAL A 108 -3.16 -3.69 12.50
N ASN A 109 -3.84 -4.64 11.87
CA ASN A 109 -5.26 -4.87 12.10
C ASN A 109 -5.46 -5.22 13.58
N PRO A 110 -6.11 -4.34 14.38
CA PRO A 110 -6.30 -4.58 15.80
C PRO A 110 -7.52 -5.49 16.07
N CYS A 111 -8.29 -5.83 15.04
CA CYS A 111 -9.46 -6.68 15.16
C CYS A 111 -9.05 -8.15 15.22
N SER A 112 -9.55 -8.86 16.23
CA SER A 112 -9.31 -10.29 16.41
C SER A 112 -10.06 -11.16 15.39
N MET A 113 -11.12 -10.62 14.79
CA MET A 113 -11.94 -11.30 13.79
C MET A 113 -12.30 -10.35 12.65
N GLY A 114 -11.76 -10.63 11.45
CA GLY A 114 -12.03 -9.84 10.25
C GLY A 114 -11.32 -8.49 10.21
N ASP A 115 -11.70 -7.67 9.24
CA ASP A 115 -11.10 -6.35 9.01
C ASP A 115 -11.92 -5.22 9.65
N PRO A 116 -11.27 -4.09 10.00
CA PRO A 116 -11.98 -2.94 10.54
C PRO A 116 -13.04 -2.40 9.57
N ALA A 117 -14.07 -1.75 10.10
CA ALA A 117 -15.10 -1.14 9.26
C ALA A 117 -14.51 -0.06 8.35
N GLU A 118 -15.01 0.01 7.12
CA GLU A 118 -14.63 1.01 6.13
C GLU A 118 -15.77 2.01 5.90
N SER A 119 -15.43 3.27 5.64
CA SER A 119 -16.34 4.28 5.12
C SER A 119 -16.63 4.03 3.63
N GLN A 120 -17.61 4.75 3.08
CA GLN A 120 -17.92 4.69 1.64
C GLN A 120 -16.73 5.09 0.75
N ASP A 121 -15.78 5.86 1.28
CA ASP A 121 -14.57 6.30 0.59
C ASP A 121 -13.39 5.32 0.75
N GLY A 122 -13.62 4.15 1.36
CA GLY A 122 -12.57 3.16 1.65
C GLY A 122 -11.62 3.57 2.78
N ASN A 123 -12.03 4.50 3.64
CA ASN A 123 -11.23 4.88 4.82
C ASN A 123 -11.66 4.06 6.04
N ILE A 124 -10.70 3.54 6.78
CA ILE A 124 -10.95 2.83 8.05
C ILE A 124 -11.67 3.75 9.05
N LEU A 125 -12.79 3.29 9.59
CA LEU A 125 -13.57 3.98 10.62
C LEU A 125 -12.87 3.89 11.97
N GLN A 126 -12.37 5.04 12.41
CA GLN A 126 -11.74 5.24 13.72
C GLN A 126 -12.81 5.54 14.76
N CYS A 127 -12.57 5.12 16.00
CA CYS A 127 -13.45 5.38 17.13
C CYS A 127 -12.61 5.70 18.38
N THR A 128 -13.23 6.31 19.39
CA THR A 128 -12.52 6.69 20.63
C THR A 128 -13.37 6.38 21.85
N ALA A 129 -12.76 6.38 23.04
CA ALA A 129 -13.51 6.19 24.30
C ALA A 129 -14.59 7.27 24.51
N LEU A 130 -14.39 8.48 23.96
CA LEU A 130 -15.37 9.57 24.01
C LEU A 130 -16.42 9.49 22.89
N HIS A 131 -16.09 8.85 21.77
CA HIS A 131 -16.96 8.68 20.61
C HIS A 131 -16.93 7.22 20.12
N PRO A 132 -17.60 6.29 20.84
CA PRO A 132 -17.51 4.85 20.57
C PRO A 132 -18.49 4.35 19.49
N GLN A 133 -18.98 5.26 18.63
CA GLN A 133 -20.01 4.92 17.66
C GLN A 133 -19.43 4.15 16.47
N CYS A 134 -19.96 2.96 16.23
CA CYS A 134 -19.61 2.10 15.11
C CYS A 134 -20.88 1.62 14.39
N PRO A 135 -20.79 1.20 13.11
CA PRO A 135 -21.92 0.63 12.38
C PRO A 135 -22.51 -0.62 13.06
N PRO A 136 -23.74 -1.04 12.71
CA PRO A 136 -24.29 -2.32 13.16
C PRO A 136 -23.32 -3.47 12.86
N SER A 137 -23.22 -4.43 13.78
CA SER A 137 -22.25 -5.55 13.73
C SER A 137 -20.77 -5.15 13.88
N TYR A 138 -20.49 -3.94 14.39
CA TYR A 138 -19.17 -3.53 14.79
C TYR A 138 -19.17 -2.98 16.22
N PHE A 139 -18.05 -3.11 16.91
CA PHE A 139 -17.78 -2.52 18.21
C PHE A 139 -16.54 -1.63 18.16
N CYS A 140 -16.46 -0.64 19.03
CA CYS A 140 -15.28 0.22 19.11
C CYS A 140 -14.15 -0.49 19.87
N ASN A 141 -13.08 -0.86 19.16
CA ASN A 141 -11.85 -1.33 19.76
C ASN A 141 -10.95 -0.14 20.12
N ILE A 142 -10.52 -0.04 21.37
CA ILE A 142 -9.58 1.00 21.81
C ILE A 142 -8.18 0.42 21.85
N GLY A 143 -7.33 0.87 20.93
CA GLY A 143 -5.95 0.42 20.82
C GLY A 143 -4.97 1.32 21.57
N ALA A 144 -3.68 1.01 21.44
CA ALA A 144 -2.58 1.77 22.03
C ALA A 144 -2.37 3.15 21.41
N THR A 145 -2.71 3.27 20.14
CA THR A 145 -2.64 4.52 19.39
C THR A 145 -3.98 4.81 18.74
N PHE A 146 -4.13 6.04 18.24
CA PHE A 146 -5.29 6.45 17.47
C PHE A 146 -5.50 5.52 16.27
N GLU A 147 -4.43 5.15 15.55
CA GLU A 147 -4.51 4.29 14.36
C GLU A 147 -5.06 2.90 14.65
N THR A 148 -4.80 2.38 15.86
CA THR A 148 -5.29 1.08 16.32
C THR A 148 -6.66 1.14 17.03
N SER A 149 -7.26 2.33 17.11
CA SER A 149 -8.57 2.55 17.75
C SER A 149 -9.69 2.63 16.72
N VAL A 150 -10.20 1.46 16.30
CA VAL A 150 -11.08 1.31 15.12
C VAL A 150 -12.34 0.51 15.43
N CYS A 151 -13.33 0.62 14.55
CA CYS A 151 -14.51 -0.21 14.60
C CYS A 151 -14.20 -1.64 14.12
N CYS A 152 -14.24 -2.63 15.01
CA CYS A 152 -13.97 -4.04 14.72
C CYS A 152 -15.25 -4.88 14.64
N PRO A 153 -15.30 -5.93 13.79
CA PRO A 153 -16.48 -6.77 13.68
C PRO A 153 -16.89 -7.41 15.01
N SER A 154 -18.18 -7.34 15.33
CA SER A 154 -18.79 -8.06 16.45
C SER A 154 -19.59 -9.25 15.94
N PHE A 155 -19.18 -10.46 16.32
CA PHE A 155 -19.92 -11.68 16.06
C PHE A 155 -20.70 -12.08 17.31
N GLY A 156 -22.04 -11.98 17.25
CA GLY A 156 -22.93 -12.38 18.33
C GLY A 156 -23.04 -11.37 19.48
N GLN A 157 -23.58 -11.82 20.61
CA GLN A 157 -23.75 -10.97 21.79
C GLN A 157 -22.41 -10.82 22.53
N PRO A 158 -21.89 -9.60 22.74
CA PRO A 158 -20.58 -9.37 23.36
C PRO A 158 -20.40 -10.06 24.72
N CYS A 159 -21.47 -10.11 25.53
CA CYS A 159 -21.45 -10.71 26.86
C CYS A 159 -21.42 -12.25 26.87
N LEU A 160 -21.65 -12.89 25.71
CA LEU A 160 -21.64 -14.35 25.56
C LEU A 160 -20.38 -14.86 24.85
N SER A 161 -19.57 -13.96 24.30
CA SER A 161 -18.33 -14.31 23.62
C SER A 161 -17.23 -14.65 24.63
N PRO A 162 -16.36 -15.64 24.33
CA PRO A 162 -15.20 -15.93 25.17
C PRO A 162 -14.27 -14.72 25.25
N LEU A 163 -13.55 -14.60 26.37
CA LEU A 163 -12.53 -13.58 26.55
C LEU A 163 -11.47 -13.69 25.45
N ALA A 164 -11.36 -12.66 24.62
CA ALA A 164 -10.28 -12.54 23.65
C ALA A 164 -9.09 -11.82 24.31
N ILE A 165 -8.02 -12.56 24.59
CA ILE A 165 -6.76 -11.96 25.06
C ILE A 165 -6.07 -11.31 23.85
N GLY A 166 -5.92 -9.99 23.91
CA GLY A 166 -5.20 -9.24 22.89
C GLY A 166 -3.70 -9.54 22.88
N THR A 167 -3.04 -9.28 21.76
CA THR A 167 -1.58 -9.37 21.61
C THR A 167 -0.98 -7.97 21.62
N GLY A 168 0.00 -7.72 22.48
CA GLY A 168 0.68 -6.43 22.57
C GLY A 168 1.36 -6.22 23.92
N ASN A 169 2.09 -5.12 24.04
CA ASN A 169 2.79 -4.71 25.27
C ASN A 169 2.36 -3.33 25.79
N ALA A 170 1.32 -2.75 25.20
CA ALA A 170 0.81 -1.45 25.59
C ALA A 170 -0.03 -1.54 26.87
N SER A 171 0.22 -0.63 27.81
CA SER A 171 -0.63 -0.43 29.00
C SER A 171 -1.62 0.69 28.70
N LEU A 172 -2.90 0.34 28.58
CA LEU A 172 -4.00 1.29 28.39
C LEU A 172 -4.56 1.65 29.78
N ASN A 173 -4.69 2.95 30.07
CA ASN A 173 -5.19 3.47 31.35
C ASN A 173 -6.68 3.83 31.27
#